data_AF-A0A5E4HI90-F1
#
_entry.id   AF-A0A5E4HI90-F1
#
_cell.length_a   1.000
_cell.length_b   1.000
_cell.length_c   1.000
_cell.angle_alpha   90.00
_cell.angle_beta   90.00
_cell.angle_gamma   90.00
#
_symmetry.space_group_name_H-M   'P 1'
#
loop_
_entity.id
_entity.type
_entity.pdbx_description
1 polymer ?
#
loop_
_entity_poly.entity_id
_entity_poly.type
_entity_poly.pdbx_seq_one_letter_code
_entity_poly.pdbx_strand_id
1 'polypeptide(L)'
;MIILTNATTDSLKVITASGVVNIDMSASYVDYNGSTVTPANAVAQVATATTTTLVGTPGASTQRNVKHVHIRNSHATSSNLVTVELTINAVTVTLIAYTLLAGEALMYYEDDGWVVMDASGGLKTAAAAGRFLKVTVLTSGTSFTTGAGTNTIKTRLLAGGGAGGGAASATSSGAAGGGGGAGGYAEKTFAVTPNTAYTYAIGAAGLAGATGNNPGGAGGNTTFAVGATTVTANGGNGGTGMAANAVAGTTALGGAPATVSTNGDVNGSGAPGEQGYLQTAALLASGAGGSSQFGAGGNVRTSQGTGNSAVGFGAGGAGGACVSAGGAVAGGGGTAGIIIVEEYS
;
A
#
# COMPACT_ATOMS: atom_id res chain seq x y z
N MET A 1 13.43 -20.80 -32.66
CA MET A 1 14.61 -21.47 -33.24
C MET A 1 15.35 -20.52 -34.16
N ILE A 2 16.68 -20.41 -34.03
CA ILE A 2 17.54 -19.59 -34.89
C ILE A 2 18.37 -20.54 -35.77
N ILE A 3 18.22 -20.46 -37.10
CA ILE A 3 18.90 -21.33 -38.07
C ILE A 3 19.72 -20.48 -39.03
N LEU A 4 20.96 -20.90 -39.29
CA LEU A 4 21.79 -20.39 -40.38
C LEU A 4 21.83 -21.43 -41.51
N THR A 5 21.58 -21.01 -42.76
CA THR A 5 21.17 -21.86 -43.89
C THR A 5 22.22 -22.08 -44.97
N ASN A 6 23.50 -21.74 -44.70
CA ASN A 6 24.65 -21.92 -45.60
C ASN A 6 24.82 -20.83 -46.70
N ALA A 7 24.25 -19.64 -46.53
CA ALA A 7 24.68 -18.50 -47.34
C ALA A 7 25.89 -17.81 -46.68
N THR A 8 26.88 -17.39 -47.48
CA THR A 8 28.15 -16.77 -47.02
C THR A 8 27.99 -15.50 -46.17
N THR A 9 26.76 -15.03 -46.00
CA THR A 9 26.39 -13.83 -45.25
C THR A 9 25.64 -14.14 -43.95
N ASP A 10 25.27 -15.40 -43.70
CA ASP A 10 24.47 -15.79 -42.54
C ASP A 10 25.28 -15.64 -41.25
N SER A 11 24.76 -14.90 -40.27
CA SER A 11 25.46 -14.67 -39.00
C SER A 11 24.54 -14.19 -37.88
N LEU A 12 24.90 -14.51 -36.65
CA LEU A 12 24.35 -13.90 -35.43
C LEU A 12 25.40 -12.94 -34.86
N LYS A 13 25.04 -11.66 -34.79
CA LYS A 13 25.93 -10.58 -34.35
C LYS A 13 25.42 -9.98 -33.05
N VAL A 14 26.37 -9.54 -32.22
CA VAL A 14 26.13 -8.79 -31.00
C VAL A 14 26.76 -7.42 -31.16
N ILE A 15 25.96 -6.37 -31.00
CA ILE A 15 26.38 -4.97 -31.05
C ILE A 15 26.33 -4.44 -29.62
N THR A 16 27.38 -3.73 -29.22
CA THR A 16 27.51 -3.13 -27.89
C THR A 16 27.75 -1.63 -28.03
N ALA A 17 27.04 -0.81 -27.24
CA ALA A 17 27.07 0.66 -27.36
C ALA A 17 28.35 1.32 -26.79
N SER A 18 28.52 2.65 -26.94
CA SER A 18 29.72 3.36 -26.46
C SER A 18 29.93 3.21 -24.94
N GLY A 19 31.19 3.03 -24.50
CA GLY A 19 31.55 2.93 -23.07
C GLY A 19 31.62 1.50 -22.52
N VAL A 20 31.47 0.49 -23.38
CA VAL A 20 31.56 -0.93 -23.00
C VAL A 20 32.95 -1.31 -22.55
N VAL A 21 33.02 -1.98 -21.40
CA VAL A 21 34.13 -2.83 -20.94
C VAL A 21 33.48 -4.10 -20.40
N ASN A 22 33.94 -5.27 -20.84
CA ASN A 22 33.61 -6.58 -20.27
C ASN A 22 32.20 -7.12 -20.58
N ILE A 23 31.92 -7.40 -21.87
CA ILE A 23 30.81 -8.30 -22.25
C ILE A 23 31.38 -9.69 -22.56
N ASP A 24 30.95 -10.69 -21.81
CA ASP A 24 31.27 -12.10 -22.05
C ASP A 24 30.13 -12.77 -22.81
N MET A 25 30.42 -13.37 -23.96
CA MET A 25 29.40 -14.04 -24.75
C MET A 25 29.81 -15.45 -25.20
N SER A 26 28.83 -16.33 -25.23
CA SER A 26 28.97 -17.68 -25.74
C SER A 26 27.71 -18.12 -26.47
N ALA A 27 27.87 -19.06 -27.40
CA ALA A 27 26.78 -19.74 -28.07
C ALA A 27 27.09 -21.24 -28.17
N SER A 28 26.05 -22.05 -28.03
CA SER A 28 26.09 -23.49 -28.32
C SER A 28 25.15 -23.76 -29.49
N TYR A 29 25.61 -24.52 -30.47
CA TYR A 29 24.88 -24.80 -31.69
C TYR A 29 25.17 -26.21 -32.19
N VAL A 30 24.34 -26.65 -33.14
CA VAL A 30 24.45 -27.96 -33.75
C VAL A 30 24.46 -27.78 -35.26
N ASP A 31 25.47 -28.37 -35.90
CA ASP A 31 25.63 -28.40 -37.34
C ASP A 31 25.05 -29.70 -37.91
N TYR A 32 24.18 -29.57 -38.92
CA TYR A 32 23.54 -30.67 -39.61
C TYR A 32 23.86 -30.62 -41.11
N ASN A 33 24.51 -31.66 -41.63
CA ASN A 33 24.91 -31.78 -43.03
C ASN A 33 24.00 -32.70 -43.87
N GLY A 34 22.84 -33.09 -43.34
CA GLY A 34 21.92 -34.03 -43.98
C GLY A 34 22.03 -35.48 -43.50
N SER A 35 23.10 -35.86 -42.79
CA SER A 35 23.28 -37.22 -42.26
C SER A 35 23.90 -37.27 -40.87
N THR A 36 24.64 -36.23 -40.48
CA THR A 36 25.39 -36.14 -39.22
C THR A 36 24.99 -34.89 -38.46
N VAL A 37 24.88 -35.03 -37.15
CA VAL A 37 24.57 -33.95 -36.20
C VAL A 37 25.83 -33.70 -35.38
N THR A 38 26.44 -32.52 -35.50
CA THR A 38 27.72 -32.17 -34.87
C THR A 38 27.53 -30.99 -33.91
N PRO A 39 27.51 -31.21 -32.59
CA PRO A 39 27.52 -30.13 -31.61
C PRO A 39 28.82 -29.33 -31.64
N ALA A 40 28.71 -28.01 -31.47
CA ALA A 40 29.84 -27.10 -31.41
C ALA A 40 29.47 -25.83 -30.61
N ASN A 41 30.46 -24.98 -30.37
CA ASN A 41 30.30 -23.75 -29.60
C ASN A 41 31.10 -22.58 -30.20
N ALA A 42 30.74 -21.37 -29.79
CA ALA A 42 31.50 -20.16 -30.06
C ALA A 42 31.55 -19.31 -28.79
N VAL A 43 32.65 -18.57 -28.59
CA VAL A 43 32.86 -17.68 -27.46
C VAL A 43 33.53 -16.40 -27.94
N ALA A 44 33.20 -15.27 -27.34
CA ALA A 44 33.86 -14.00 -27.57
C ALA A 44 33.79 -13.12 -26.32
N GLN A 45 34.73 -12.19 -26.20
CA GLN A 45 34.71 -11.14 -25.18
C GLN A 45 34.82 -9.78 -25.89
N VAL A 46 34.02 -8.82 -25.44
CA VAL A 46 34.04 -7.45 -25.99
C VAL A 46 34.49 -6.49 -24.90
N ALA A 47 35.64 -5.85 -25.14
CA ALA A 47 36.27 -4.90 -24.23
C ALA A 47 36.04 -3.43 -24.65
N THR A 48 35.53 -3.19 -25.85
CA THR A 48 35.23 -1.85 -26.38
C THR A 48 34.03 -1.93 -27.30
N ALA A 49 33.23 -0.86 -27.36
CA ALA A 49 32.05 -0.75 -28.22
C ALA A 49 32.34 -1.19 -29.66
N THR A 50 31.68 -2.26 -30.11
CA THR A 50 31.88 -2.82 -31.45
C THR A 50 30.72 -3.74 -31.83
N THR A 51 30.70 -4.15 -33.10
CA THR A 51 29.88 -5.24 -33.62
C THR A 51 30.74 -6.50 -33.68
N THR A 52 30.30 -7.56 -33.01
CA THR A 52 31.00 -8.86 -32.96
C THR A 52 30.12 -9.95 -33.52
N THR A 53 30.63 -10.73 -34.47
CA THR A 53 29.96 -11.96 -34.92
C THR A 53 30.16 -13.05 -33.89
N LEU A 54 29.09 -13.44 -33.19
CA LEU A 54 29.13 -14.51 -32.19
C LEU A 54 28.97 -15.89 -32.84
N VAL A 55 28.07 -16.00 -33.81
CA VAL A 55 27.90 -17.24 -34.60
C VAL A 55 28.03 -16.90 -36.07
N GLY A 56 29.07 -17.44 -36.71
CA GLY A 56 29.32 -17.26 -38.14
C GLY A 56 28.55 -18.25 -39.01
N THR A 57 28.68 -18.09 -40.32
CA THR A 57 28.10 -18.97 -41.33
C THR A 57 28.55 -20.43 -41.13
N PRO A 58 27.67 -21.43 -41.32
CA PRO A 58 28.09 -22.83 -41.33
C PRO A 58 29.00 -23.18 -42.51
N GLY A 59 29.65 -24.34 -42.45
CA GLY A 59 30.38 -24.88 -43.59
C GLY A 59 29.45 -25.22 -44.76
N ALA A 60 30.02 -25.38 -45.96
CA ALA A 60 29.26 -25.76 -47.15
C ALA A 60 28.36 -26.99 -46.89
N SER A 61 27.14 -26.97 -47.44
CA SER A 61 26.14 -28.03 -47.32
C SER A 61 25.70 -28.35 -45.87
N THR A 62 25.88 -27.41 -44.95
CA THR A 62 25.55 -27.59 -43.52
C THR A 62 24.59 -26.50 -43.05
N GLN A 63 23.59 -26.86 -42.25
CA GLN A 63 22.75 -25.90 -41.53
C GLN A 63 23.16 -25.87 -40.06
N ARG A 64 23.14 -24.68 -39.46
CA ARG A 64 23.47 -24.50 -38.03
C ARG A 64 22.26 -24.10 -37.24
N ASN A 65 21.84 -24.92 -36.29
CA ASN A 65 20.80 -24.60 -35.33
C ASN A 65 21.42 -24.08 -34.02
N VAL A 66 21.17 -22.82 -33.68
CA VAL A 66 21.63 -22.22 -32.42
C VAL A 66 20.70 -22.67 -31.29
N LYS A 67 21.27 -23.41 -30.33
CA LYS A 67 20.56 -23.99 -29.20
C LYS A 67 20.52 -23.06 -28.00
N HIS A 68 21.63 -22.36 -27.77
CA HIS A 68 21.78 -21.46 -26.63
C HIS A 68 22.68 -20.28 -26.97
N VAL A 69 22.33 -19.10 -26.46
CA VAL A 69 23.20 -17.92 -26.46
C VAL A 69 23.23 -17.38 -25.03
N HIS A 70 24.39 -16.98 -24.55
CA HIS A 70 24.57 -16.33 -23.26
C HIS A 70 25.44 -15.09 -23.46
N ILE A 71 24.95 -13.92 -23.08
CA ILE A 71 25.66 -12.64 -23.16
C ILE A 71 25.57 -11.97 -21.79
N ARG A 72 26.69 -11.85 -21.08
CA ARG A 72 26.75 -11.29 -19.74
C ARG A 72 27.52 -9.98 -19.73
N ASN A 73 26.98 -8.99 -19.02
CA ASN A 73 27.72 -7.80 -18.65
C ASN A 73 28.54 -8.09 -17.38
N SER A 74 29.84 -8.35 -17.54
CA SER A 74 30.75 -8.65 -16.43
C SER A 74 31.43 -7.42 -15.85
N HIS A 75 30.98 -6.21 -16.21
CA HIS A 75 31.39 -4.98 -15.53
C HIS A 75 30.85 -4.93 -14.09
N ALA A 76 31.62 -4.32 -13.18
CA ALA A 76 31.25 -4.19 -11.78
C ALA A 76 30.15 -3.15 -11.47
N THR A 77 29.83 -2.24 -12.40
CA THR A 77 29.03 -1.02 -12.12
C THR A 77 28.31 -0.45 -13.34
N SER A 78 28.95 -0.43 -14.51
CA SER A 78 28.39 0.15 -15.73
C SER A 78 27.35 -0.75 -16.39
N SER A 79 26.27 -0.16 -16.87
CA SER A 79 25.30 -0.83 -17.76
C SER A 79 25.73 -0.75 -19.22
N ASN A 80 25.26 -1.68 -20.05
CA ASN A 80 25.59 -1.74 -21.47
C ASN A 80 24.35 -2.08 -22.29
N LEU A 81 24.07 -1.28 -23.32
CA LEU A 81 23.08 -1.64 -24.33
C LEU A 81 23.67 -2.73 -25.23
N VAL A 82 23.00 -3.87 -25.24
CA VAL A 82 23.31 -5.03 -26.07
C VAL A 82 22.19 -5.20 -27.09
N THR A 83 22.56 -5.20 -28.36
CA THR A 83 21.65 -5.49 -29.47
C THR A 83 22.10 -6.77 -30.16
N VAL A 84 21.18 -7.72 -30.34
CA VAL A 84 21.45 -8.96 -31.08
C VAL A 84 20.77 -8.88 -32.44
N GLU A 85 21.54 -9.11 -33.48
CA GLU A 85 21.08 -9.11 -34.86
C GLU A 85 21.30 -10.46 -35.52
N LEU A 86 20.36 -10.84 -36.38
CA LEU A 86 20.44 -12.01 -37.23
C LEU A 86 20.52 -11.55 -38.68
N THR A 87 21.60 -11.91 -39.37
CA THR A 87 21.72 -11.77 -40.82
C THR A 87 21.42 -13.12 -41.46
N ILE A 88 20.47 -13.18 -42.40
CA ILE A 88 20.18 -14.35 -43.25
C ILE A 88 20.08 -13.89 -44.69
N ASN A 89 20.83 -14.52 -45.60
CA ASN A 89 20.84 -14.18 -47.03
C ASN A 89 21.02 -12.67 -47.28
N ALA A 90 22.00 -12.06 -46.59
CA ALA A 90 22.32 -10.63 -46.60
C ALA A 90 21.23 -9.69 -46.01
N VAL A 91 20.11 -10.19 -45.52
CA VAL A 91 19.08 -9.41 -44.83
C VAL A 91 19.35 -9.45 -43.34
N THR A 92 19.44 -8.29 -42.68
CA THR A 92 19.69 -8.19 -41.23
C THR A 92 18.43 -7.75 -40.50
N VAL A 93 18.10 -8.45 -39.41
CA VAL A 93 17.01 -8.12 -38.49
C VAL A 93 17.53 -8.01 -37.06
N THR A 94 17.02 -7.05 -36.29
CA THR A 94 17.28 -6.98 -34.84
C THR A 94 16.34 -7.93 -34.12
N LEU A 95 16.90 -8.91 -33.41
CA LEU A 95 16.12 -9.87 -32.61
C LEU A 95 15.73 -9.28 -31.25
N ILE A 96 16.65 -8.55 -30.61
CA ILE A 96 16.43 -7.92 -29.30
C ILE A 96 17.43 -6.78 -29.09
N ALA A 97 17.00 -5.75 -28.36
CA ALA A 97 17.87 -4.72 -27.81
C ALA A 97 17.54 -4.55 -26.31
N TYR A 98 18.54 -4.73 -25.44
CA TYR A 98 18.37 -4.66 -24.00
C TYR A 98 19.57 -4.03 -23.31
N THR A 99 19.32 -3.13 -22.35
CA THR A 99 20.37 -2.56 -21.50
C THR A 99 20.62 -3.48 -20.32
N LEU A 100 21.68 -4.29 -20.40
CA LEU A 100 22.14 -5.14 -19.30
C LEU A 100 22.79 -4.29 -18.22
N LEU A 101 22.28 -4.34 -16.99
CA LEU A 101 22.98 -3.77 -15.83
C LEU A 101 24.24 -4.59 -15.51
N ALA A 102 25.10 -4.05 -14.66
CA ALA A 102 26.27 -4.75 -14.16
C ALA A 102 25.89 -6.11 -13.54
N GLY A 103 26.54 -7.17 -14.00
CA GLY A 103 26.33 -8.54 -13.52
C GLY A 103 25.18 -9.30 -14.19
N GLU A 104 24.30 -8.64 -14.95
CA GLU A 104 23.16 -9.28 -15.63
C GLU A 104 23.58 -10.05 -16.89
N ALA A 105 22.75 -11.02 -17.29
CA ALA A 105 22.93 -11.78 -18.52
C ALA A 105 21.67 -11.82 -19.38
N LEU A 106 21.82 -11.65 -20.70
CA LEU A 106 20.81 -11.91 -21.71
C LEU A 106 21.06 -13.31 -22.29
N MET A 107 20.04 -14.17 -22.25
CA MET A 107 20.14 -15.56 -22.67
C MET A 107 19.06 -15.91 -23.70
N TYR A 108 19.40 -16.74 -24.68
CA TYR A 108 18.45 -17.36 -25.59
C TYR A 108 18.34 -18.86 -25.31
N TYR A 109 17.13 -19.35 -25.16
CA TYR A 109 16.80 -20.77 -25.13
C TYR A 109 15.92 -21.10 -26.35
N GLU A 110 16.10 -22.27 -26.95
CA GLU A 110 15.32 -22.68 -28.13
C GLU A 110 13.81 -22.70 -27.84
N ASP A 111 13.43 -23.12 -26.63
CA ASP A 111 12.04 -23.29 -26.18
C ASP A 111 11.43 -22.01 -25.57
N ASP A 112 12.19 -21.25 -24.79
CA ASP A 112 11.69 -20.06 -24.05
C ASP A 112 12.00 -18.72 -24.73
N GLY A 113 12.83 -18.71 -25.77
CA GLY A 113 13.24 -17.48 -26.43
C GLY A 113 14.27 -16.68 -25.63
N TRP A 114 14.19 -15.35 -25.72
CA TRP A 114 15.11 -14.44 -25.03
C TRP A 114 14.64 -14.17 -23.59
N VAL A 115 15.55 -14.34 -22.62
CA VAL A 115 15.33 -14.06 -21.21
C VAL A 115 16.48 -13.26 -20.62
N VAL A 116 16.21 -12.53 -19.53
CA VAL A 116 17.25 -11.80 -18.79
C VAL A 116 17.40 -12.44 -17.42
N MET A 117 18.63 -12.66 -16.99
CA MET A 117 18.99 -13.12 -15.66
C MET A 117 19.57 -11.94 -14.87
N ASP A 118 19.13 -11.78 -13.61
CA ASP A 118 19.71 -10.82 -12.70
C ASP A 118 21.14 -11.22 -12.26
N ALA A 119 21.85 -10.31 -11.60
CA ALA A 119 23.22 -10.55 -11.14
C ALA A 119 23.36 -11.67 -10.09
N SER A 120 22.24 -12.11 -9.49
CA SER A 120 22.19 -13.22 -8.52
C SER A 120 21.84 -14.56 -9.18
N GLY A 121 21.59 -14.59 -10.49
CA GLY A 121 21.21 -15.78 -11.24
C GLY A 121 19.71 -16.09 -11.21
N GLY A 122 18.86 -15.15 -10.81
CA GLY A 122 17.41 -15.25 -10.91
C GLY A 122 16.89 -14.81 -12.28
N LEU A 123 15.78 -15.38 -12.75
CA LEU A 123 15.11 -14.91 -13.96
C LEU A 123 14.50 -13.52 -13.70
N LYS A 124 14.95 -12.52 -14.44
CA LYS A 124 14.45 -11.15 -14.38
C LYS A 124 13.19 -11.04 -15.24
N THR A 125 12.05 -11.31 -14.60
CA THR A 125 10.73 -11.11 -15.22
C THR A 125 10.30 -9.65 -15.08
N ALA A 126 9.55 -9.14 -16.07
CA ALA A 126 8.81 -7.90 -15.86
C ALA A 126 7.85 -8.12 -14.68
N ALA A 127 7.76 -7.15 -13.77
CA ALA A 127 6.77 -7.21 -12.70
C ALA A 127 5.38 -7.32 -13.35
N ALA A 128 4.66 -8.41 -13.08
CA ALA A 128 3.29 -8.53 -13.52
C ALA A 128 2.48 -7.37 -12.90
N ALA A 129 1.74 -6.64 -13.74
CA ALA A 129 0.87 -5.57 -13.27
C ALA A 129 -0.08 -6.11 -12.19
N GLY A 130 -0.29 -5.35 -11.12
CA GLY A 130 -1.15 -5.72 -10.00
C GLY A 130 -0.52 -6.67 -8.97
N ARG A 131 0.78 -6.98 -9.05
CA ARG A 131 1.46 -7.77 -8.01
C ARG A 131 1.51 -6.96 -6.71
N PHE A 132 1.05 -7.56 -5.61
CA PHE A 132 1.19 -7.00 -4.27
C PHE A 132 2.67 -6.86 -3.88
N LEU A 133 3.07 -5.69 -3.38
CA LEU A 133 4.45 -5.36 -3.04
C LEU A 133 4.66 -5.28 -1.53
N LYS A 134 3.91 -4.40 -0.84
CA LYS A 134 4.02 -4.21 0.62
C LYS A 134 2.79 -3.53 1.21
N VAL A 135 2.68 -3.58 2.55
CA VAL A 135 1.74 -2.78 3.33
C VAL A 135 2.51 -1.78 4.19
N THR A 136 2.01 -0.55 4.29
CA THR A 136 2.45 0.45 5.26
C THR A 136 1.26 0.94 6.09
N VAL A 137 1.44 1.01 7.41
CA VAL A 137 0.43 1.53 8.35
C VAL A 137 0.86 2.90 8.84
N LEU A 138 -0.03 3.89 8.76
CA LEU A 138 0.21 5.28 9.12
C LEU A 138 -0.69 5.66 10.29
N THR A 139 -0.07 5.97 11.44
CA THR A 139 -0.75 6.41 12.66
C THR A 139 -0.34 7.83 13.07
N SER A 140 0.65 8.42 12.39
CA SER A 140 1.13 9.78 12.60
C SER A 140 1.99 10.22 11.40
N GLY A 141 2.09 11.52 11.14
CA GLY A 141 2.90 12.08 10.06
C GLY A 141 2.06 12.86 9.05
N THR A 142 2.69 13.31 7.97
CA THR A 142 2.06 14.17 6.95
C THR A 142 2.32 13.73 5.51
N SER A 143 3.25 12.80 5.28
CA SER A 143 3.66 12.36 3.95
C SER A 143 4.00 10.88 3.89
N PHE A 144 3.57 10.20 2.82
CA PHE A 144 3.88 8.81 2.51
C PHE A 144 4.55 8.75 1.13
N THR A 145 5.69 8.06 1.02
CA THR A 145 6.42 7.91 -0.24
C THR A 145 6.28 6.50 -0.76
N THR A 146 5.83 6.35 -2.00
CA THR A 146 5.69 5.04 -2.67
C THR A 146 7.05 4.38 -2.88
N GLY A 147 7.09 3.05 -2.79
CA GLY A 147 8.27 2.26 -3.08
C GLY A 147 8.63 2.23 -4.57
N ALA A 148 9.82 1.68 -4.86
CA ALA A 148 10.21 1.38 -6.22
C ALA A 148 9.26 0.34 -6.85
N GLY A 149 8.83 0.61 -8.08
CA GLY A 149 7.90 -0.25 -8.82
C GLY A 149 6.44 -0.20 -8.33
N THR A 150 6.07 0.72 -7.43
CA THR A 150 4.67 0.94 -7.03
C THR A 150 3.97 1.88 -8.02
N ASN A 151 3.05 1.33 -8.79
CA ASN A 151 2.25 2.07 -9.78
C ASN A 151 0.78 2.19 -9.35
N THR A 152 0.35 1.39 -8.38
CA THR A 152 -1.00 1.44 -7.81
C THR A 152 -0.93 1.33 -6.29
N ILE A 153 -1.78 2.09 -5.59
CA ILE A 153 -2.02 1.91 -4.16
C ILE A 153 -3.50 1.73 -3.85
N LYS A 154 -3.79 0.93 -2.83
CA LYS A 154 -5.10 0.91 -2.17
C LYS A 154 -4.94 1.50 -0.78
N THR A 155 -5.68 2.57 -0.49
CA THR A 155 -5.68 3.23 0.81
C THR A 155 -6.99 2.93 1.55
N ARG A 156 -6.89 2.47 2.80
CA ARG A 156 -8.03 2.31 3.73
C ARG A 156 -7.87 3.29 4.87
N LEU A 157 -8.83 4.18 5.05
CA LEU A 157 -8.80 5.27 6.01
C LEU A 157 -9.91 5.05 7.05
N LEU A 158 -9.57 5.22 8.33
CA LEU A 158 -10.53 5.31 9.42
C LEU A 158 -10.27 6.61 10.19
N ALA A 159 -11.31 7.40 10.42
CA ALA A 159 -11.20 8.69 11.12
C ALA A 159 -11.09 8.54 12.64
N GLY A 160 -10.81 9.65 13.33
CA GLY A 160 -10.84 9.67 14.79
C GLY A 160 -12.28 9.54 15.32
N GLY A 161 -12.43 8.85 16.45
CA GLY A 161 -13.71 8.72 17.16
C GLY A 161 -13.98 9.91 18.10
N GLY A 162 -15.25 10.26 18.28
CA GLY A 162 -15.69 11.30 19.21
C GLY A 162 -15.63 10.85 20.66
N ALA A 163 -15.55 11.80 21.58
CA ALA A 163 -15.54 11.53 23.02
C ALA A 163 -16.94 11.49 23.63
N GLY A 164 -17.06 10.87 24.81
CA GLY A 164 -18.29 10.93 25.59
C GLY A 164 -18.45 12.27 26.33
N GLY A 165 -19.69 12.64 26.63
CA GLY A 165 -20.03 13.82 27.42
C GLY A 165 -19.82 13.62 28.91
N GLY A 166 -19.60 14.71 29.64
CA GLY A 166 -19.49 14.73 31.09
C GLY A 166 -20.84 14.62 31.82
N ALA A 167 -20.79 14.46 33.13
CA ALA A 167 -21.96 14.45 33.99
C ALA A 167 -21.80 15.46 35.14
N ALA A 168 -22.80 16.32 35.32
CA ALA A 168 -22.87 17.28 36.43
C ALA A 168 -23.38 16.63 37.73
N SER A 169 -23.10 17.26 38.85
CA SER A 169 -23.54 16.83 40.17
C SER A 169 -24.50 17.84 40.79
N ALA A 170 -25.50 17.33 41.52
CA ALA A 170 -26.29 18.10 42.47
C ALA A 170 -26.80 17.17 43.58
N THR A 171 -27.19 17.76 44.71
CA THR A 171 -27.84 17.02 45.81
C THR A 171 -29.13 16.36 45.31
N SER A 172 -29.34 15.10 45.68
CA SER A 172 -30.55 14.34 45.32
C SER A 172 -30.83 14.22 43.81
N SER A 173 -29.79 14.36 42.97
CA SER A 173 -29.88 14.30 41.50
C SER A 173 -28.80 13.38 40.92
N GLY A 174 -29.06 12.81 39.75
CA GLY A 174 -28.06 12.07 38.97
C GLY A 174 -27.85 12.69 37.59
N ALA A 175 -26.79 12.28 36.90
CA ALA A 175 -26.50 12.65 35.54
C ALA A 175 -25.68 11.56 34.85
N ALA A 176 -25.97 11.30 33.58
CA ALA A 176 -25.26 10.33 32.76
C ALA A 176 -25.04 10.90 31.36
N GLY A 177 -23.79 11.13 30.97
CA GLY A 177 -23.44 11.66 29.65
C GLY A 177 -23.69 10.63 28.54
N GLY A 178 -23.89 11.11 27.31
CA GLY A 178 -23.91 10.27 26.12
C GLY A 178 -22.50 9.83 25.70
N GLY A 179 -22.38 8.67 25.06
CA GLY A 179 -21.11 8.22 24.49
C GLY A 179 -20.82 8.90 23.16
N GLY A 180 -19.55 8.99 22.75
CA GLY A 180 -19.14 9.53 21.45
C GLY A 180 -19.28 8.52 20.32
N GLY A 181 -19.51 8.99 19.10
CA GLY A 181 -19.59 8.15 17.89
C GLY A 181 -18.22 7.74 17.36
N ALA A 182 -18.15 6.63 16.64
CA ALA A 182 -16.96 6.19 15.93
C ALA A 182 -16.67 7.07 14.70
N GLY A 183 -15.41 7.10 14.28
CA GLY A 183 -14.97 7.72 13.03
C GLY A 183 -15.50 6.98 11.79
N GLY A 184 -15.69 7.71 10.71
CA GLY A 184 -16.08 7.20 9.40
C GLY A 184 -14.93 6.46 8.69
N TYR A 185 -15.30 5.75 7.62
CA TYR A 185 -14.40 4.87 6.86
C TYR A 185 -14.39 5.23 5.37
N ALA A 186 -13.23 5.15 4.72
CA ALA A 186 -13.13 5.28 3.27
C ALA A 186 -12.05 4.35 2.68
N GLU A 187 -12.31 3.83 1.49
CA GLU A 187 -11.29 3.15 0.68
C GLU A 187 -11.14 3.82 -0.67
N LYS A 188 -9.92 3.87 -1.21
CA LYS A 188 -9.67 4.35 -2.56
C LYS A 188 -8.49 3.64 -3.20
N THR A 189 -8.63 3.27 -4.47
CA THR A 189 -7.50 2.83 -5.28
C THR A 189 -7.00 3.99 -6.14
N PHE A 190 -5.70 4.26 -6.12
CA PHE A 190 -5.06 5.30 -6.91
C PHE A 190 -4.01 4.72 -7.83
N ALA A 191 -3.96 5.22 -9.07
CA ALA A 191 -2.75 5.17 -9.86
C ALA A 191 -1.75 6.18 -9.28
N VAL A 192 -0.51 5.75 -9.10
CA VAL A 192 0.57 6.54 -8.51
C VAL A 192 1.86 6.39 -9.30
N THR A 193 2.82 7.25 -9.00
CA THR A 193 4.17 7.17 -9.56
C THR A 193 5.10 6.53 -8.53
N PRO A 194 5.99 5.61 -8.92
CA PRO A 194 7.01 5.07 -8.02
C PRO A 194 7.93 6.15 -7.44
N ASN A 195 8.36 6.00 -6.19
CA ASN A 195 9.25 6.94 -5.49
C ASN A 195 8.70 8.38 -5.36
N THR A 196 7.38 8.53 -5.26
CA THR A 196 6.71 9.83 -5.15
C THR A 196 6.04 9.99 -3.79
N ALA A 197 6.18 11.17 -3.20
CA ALA A 197 5.56 11.53 -1.93
C ALA A 197 4.12 12.05 -2.12
N TYR A 198 3.20 11.51 -1.33
CA TYR A 198 1.79 11.90 -1.23
C TYR A 198 1.46 12.35 0.19
N THR A 199 0.53 13.30 0.33
CA THR A 199 0.20 13.88 1.64
C THR A 199 -0.97 13.16 2.29
N TYR A 200 -0.95 13.11 3.60
CA TYR A 200 -2.04 12.56 4.40
C TYR A 200 -2.15 13.29 5.74
N ALA A 201 -3.27 13.11 6.43
CA ALA A 201 -3.44 13.53 7.81
C ALA A 201 -4.17 12.44 8.59
N ILE A 202 -3.75 12.22 9.84
CA ILE A 202 -4.43 11.31 10.77
C ILE A 202 -5.38 12.12 11.65
N GLY A 203 -6.63 11.70 11.68
CA GLY A 203 -7.67 12.31 12.50
C GLY A 203 -7.35 12.16 13.98
N ALA A 204 -7.32 13.27 14.71
CA ALA A 204 -7.13 13.26 16.15
C ALA A 204 -8.29 12.57 16.88
N ALA A 205 -8.02 12.05 18.08
CA ALA A 205 -9.07 11.57 18.97
C ALA A 205 -9.96 12.73 19.46
N GLY A 206 -11.25 12.47 19.64
CA GLY A 206 -12.15 13.38 20.35
C GLY A 206 -11.71 13.54 21.81
N LEU A 207 -11.61 14.79 22.26
CA LEU A 207 -11.26 15.12 23.64
C LEU A 207 -12.43 14.86 24.59
N ALA A 208 -12.17 14.20 25.71
CA ALA A 208 -13.18 13.90 26.72
C ALA A 208 -13.99 15.14 27.13
N GLY A 209 -15.31 15.01 27.25
CA GLY A 209 -16.15 16.09 27.79
C GLY A 209 -15.69 16.46 29.20
N ALA A 210 -15.44 17.74 29.44
CA ALA A 210 -14.97 18.22 30.73
C ALA A 210 -15.96 17.88 31.87
N THR A 211 -15.48 17.84 33.10
CA THR A 211 -16.30 17.57 34.29
C THR A 211 -17.55 18.46 34.34
N GLY A 212 -18.74 17.86 34.44
CA GLY A 212 -20.01 18.60 34.43
C GLY A 212 -20.82 18.42 33.14
N ASN A 213 -21.79 19.31 32.90
CA ASN A 213 -22.64 19.27 31.70
C ASN A 213 -21.90 19.80 30.46
N ASN A 214 -20.87 19.09 30.03
CA ASN A 214 -20.07 19.46 28.86
C ASN A 214 -20.11 18.33 27.83
N PRO A 215 -20.32 18.63 26.54
CA PRO A 215 -20.24 17.64 25.49
C PRO A 215 -18.82 17.11 25.30
N GLY A 216 -18.69 15.91 24.77
CA GLY A 216 -17.42 15.39 24.28
C GLY A 216 -17.00 16.10 22.98
N GLY A 217 -15.69 16.18 22.75
CA GLY A 217 -15.14 16.68 21.49
C GLY A 217 -15.35 15.69 20.34
N ALA A 218 -15.54 16.22 19.12
CA ALA A 218 -15.55 15.42 17.90
C ALA A 218 -14.14 14.88 17.58
N GLY A 219 -14.09 13.72 16.94
CA GLY A 219 -12.86 13.20 16.35
C GLY A 219 -12.48 13.98 15.09
N GLY A 220 -11.19 13.96 14.74
CA GLY A 220 -10.68 14.59 13.53
C GLY A 220 -10.87 13.73 12.29
N ASN A 221 -10.93 14.38 11.12
CA ASN A 221 -10.93 13.71 9.82
C ASN A 221 -9.57 13.07 9.53
N THR A 222 -9.58 11.89 8.91
CA THR A 222 -8.38 11.27 8.33
C THR A 222 -8.42 11.41 6.81
N THR A 223 -7.34 11.89 6.22
CA THR A 223 -7.31 12.22 4.78
C THR A 223 -6.08 11.65 4.08
N PHE A 224 -6.23 11.34 2.79
CA PHE A 224 -5.13 10.96 1.91
C PHE A 224 -5.32 11.62 0.54
N ALA A 225 -4.27 12.26 0.02
CA ALA A 225 -4.36 13.06 -1.21
C ALA A 225 -3.39 12.58 -2.29
N VAL A 226 -3.94 12.36 -3.49
CA VAL A 226 -3.20 12.07 -4.73
C VAL A 226 -3.69 13.03 -5.81
N GLY A 227 -2.81 13.95 -6.23
CA GLY A 227 -3.17 15.01 -7.18
C GLY A 227 -4.30 15.88 -6.63
N ALA A 228 -5.38 16.04 -7.41
CA ALA A 228 -6.55 16.84 -7.03
C ALA A 228 -7.57 16.09 -6.14
N THR A 229 -7.39 14.78 -5.93
CA THR A 229 -8.34 13.97 -5.17
C THR A 229 -7.86 13.83 -3.73
N THR A 230 -8.68 14.29 -2.78
CA THR A 230 -8.50 14.04 -1.34
C THR A 230 -9.62 13.15 -0.84
N VAL A 231 -9.28 11.93 -0.44
CA VAL A 231 -10.20 11.01 0.23
C VAL A 231 -10.32 11.43 1.67
N THR A 232 -11.54 11.53 2.19
CA THR A 232 -11.79 11.99 3.55
C THR A 232 -12.66 10.99 4.30
N ALA A 233 -12.07 10.35 5.30
CA ALA A 233 -12.80 9.68 6.36
C ALA A 233 -13.19 10.73 7.41
N ASN A 234 -14.49 10.93 7.65
CA ASN A 234 -14.97 11.97 8.56
C ASN A 234 -14.93 11.53 10.03
N GLY A 235 -14.55 12.42 10.93
CA GLY A 235 -14.49 12.14 12.36
C GLY A 235 -15.86 11.89 13.01
N GLY A 236 -15.88 11.11 14.09
CA GLY A 236 -17.09 10.83 14.87
C GLY A 236 -17.48 12.00 15.76
N ASN A 237 -18.78 12.22 15.97
CA ASN A 237 -19.26 13.31 16.84
C ASN A 237 -19.14 12.93 18.32
N GLY A 238 -18.94 13.93 19.18
CA GLY A 238 -18.97 13.71 20.63
C GLY A 238 -20.40 13.54 21.18
N GLY A 239 -20.54 12.82 22.29
CA GLY A 239 -21.80 12.70 23.01
C GLY A 239 -22.11 13.93 23.85
N THR A 240 -23.39 14.21 24.12
CA THR A 240 -23.78 15.36 24.94
C THR A 240 -23.47 15.11 26.41
N GLY A 241 -23.12 16.16 27.14
CA GLY A 241 -23.12 16.12 28.60
C GLY A 241 -24.54 16.03 29.16
N MET A 242 -24.67 15.77 30.46
CA MET A 242 -25.94 15.85 31.16
C MET A 242 -25.86 16.78 32.39
N ALA A 243 -26.81 17.69 32.50
CA ALA A 243 -27.04 18.46 33.73
C ALA A 243 -27.62 17.56 34.84
N ALA A 244 -27.32 17.87 36.09
CA ALA A 244 -27.85 17.12 37.21
C ALA A 244 -29.38 17.24 37.24
N ASN A 245 -30.07 16.10 37.25
CA ASN A 245 -31.52 16.03 37.24
C ASN A 245 -32.03 14.99 38.25
N ALA A 246 -33.22 15.23 38.81
CA ALA A 246 -33.94 14.27 39.65
C ALA A 246 -35.07 13.56 38.88
N VAL A 247 -35.40 14.03 37.67
CA VAL A 247 -36.50 13.52 36.84
C VAL A 247 -36.08 12.22 36.14
N ALA A 248 -36.84 11.16 36.43
CA ALA A 248 -36.75 9.87 35.76
C ALA A 248 -37.02 10.02 34.26
N GLY A 249 -36.27 9.29 33.43
CA GLY A 249 -36.46 9.28 31.98
C GLY A 249 -35.63 10.31 31.21
N THR A 250 -34.75 11.05 31.88
CA THR A 250 -33.88 12.03 31.23
C THR A 250 -32.77 11.33 30.45
N THR A 251 -32.53 11.76 29.20
CA THR A 251 -31.45 11.23 28.34
C THR A 251 -30.43 12.29 27.95
N ALA A 252 -29.19 11.86 27.75
CA ALA A 252 -28.16 12.60 27.03
C ALA A 252 -27.91 11.89 25.71
N LEU A 253 -27.94 12.64 24.61
CA LEU A 253 -27.78 12.05 23.28
C LEU A 253 -26.36 11.53 23.12
N GLY A 254 -26.26 10.33 22.57
CA GLY A 254 -24.99 9.83 22.04
C GLY A 254 -24.53 10.67 20.86
N GLY A 255 -23.24 10.61 20.57
CA GLY A 255 -22.64 11.24 19.42
C GLY A 255 -23.25 10.66 18.15
N ALA A 256 -23.77 11.54 17.29
CA ALA A 256 -24.28 11.16 15.99
C ALA A 256 -23.20 10.39 15.19
N PRO A 257 -23.61 9.45 14.31
CA PRO A 257 -22.65 8.77 13.46
C PRO A 257 -21.88 9.80 12.63
N ALA A 258 -20.61 9.51 12.33
CA ALA A 258 -19.83 10.38 11.45
C ALA A 258 -20.59 10.61 10.13
N THR A 259 -20.53 11.83 9.59
CA THR A 259 -21.03 12.09 8.24
C THR A 259 -20.38 11.09 7.27
N VAL A 260 -21.14 10.57 6.31
CA VAL A 260 -20.60 9.60 5.33
C VAL A 260 -19.35 10.18 4.68
N SER A 261 -18.28 9.40 4.68
CA SER A 261 -16.98 9.75 4.12
C SER A 261 -17.07 10.11 2.63
N THR A 262 -16.05 10.77 2.08
CA THR A 262 -16.11 11.30 0.71
C THR A 262 -14.91 10.92 -0.13
N ASN A 263 -15.13 10.93 -1.46
CA ASN A 263 -14.14 10.71 -2.52
C ASN A 263 -13.45 9.33 -2.52
N GLY A 264 -13.85 8.41 -1.65
CA GLY A 264 -13.50 6.99 -1.75
C GLY A 264 -14.27 6.26 -2.85
N ASP A 265 -13.74 5.11 -3.29
CA ASP A 265 -14.51 4.10 -4.04
C ASP A 265 -15.55 3.43 -3.13
N VAL A 266 -15.20 3.30 -1.85
CA VAL A 266 -16.10 2.89 -0.77
C VAL A 266 -16.11 4.00 0.26
N ASN A 267 -17.30 4.43 0.68
CA ASN A 267 -17.49 5.46 1.68
C ASN A 267 -18.48 4.97 2.75
N GLY A 268 -18.08 5.03 4.01
CA GLY A 268 -18.87 4.62 5.16
C GLY A 268 -18.87 5.67 6.26
N SER A 269 -19.89 5.61 7.12
CA SER A 269 -19.96 6.30 8.41
C SER A 269 -19.45 5.40 9.55
N GLY A 270 -19.24 5.99 10.72
CA GLY A 270 -18.97 5.25 11.96
C GLY A 270 -20.25 4.93 12.73
N ALA A 271 -20.20 3.95 13.63
CA ALA A 271 -21.29 3.67 14.55
C ALA A 271 -21.60 4.89 15.45
N PRO A 272 -22.87 5.18 15.75
CA PRO A 272 -23.21 6.20 16.73
C PRO A 272 -22.73 5.81 18.13
N GLY A 273 -22.58 6.81 19.00
CA GLY A 273 -22.52 6.57 20.44
C GLY A 273 -23.90 6.28 20.98
N GLU A 274 -23.98 5.55 22.08
CA GLU A 274 -25.24 5.31 22.77
C GLU A 274 -25.62 6.51 23.66
N GLN A 275 -26.92 6.63 23.94
CA GLN A 275 -27.42 7.65 24.86
C GLN A 275 -27.11 7.30 26.32
N GLY A 276 -26.85 8.32 27.13
CA GLY A 276 -26.90 8.20 28.59
C GLY A 276 -28.35 8.26 29.07
N TYR A 277 -28.71 7.49 30.09
CA TYR A 277 -30.05 7.43 30.66
C TYR A 277 -30.02 7.54 32.18
N LEU A 278 -30.92 8.37 32.71
CA LEU A 278 -31.17 8.53 34.13
C LEU A 278 -32.55 7.93 34.47
N GLN A 279 -32.58 6.82 35.21
CA GLN A 279 -33.82 6.19 35.67
C GLN A 279 -34.31 6.82 36.98
N THR A 280 -33.38 7.05 37.91
CA THR A 280 -33.60 7.79 39.16
C THR A 280 -32.30 8.51 39.52
N ALA A 281 -32.31 9.40 40.52
CA ALA A 281 -31.08 10.05 41.00
C ALA A 281 -29.95 9.08 41.43
N ALA A 282 -30.28 7.81 41.74
CA ALA A 282 -29.32 6.78 42.15
C ALA A 282 -29.13 5.66 41.11
N LEU A 283 -29.99 5.55 40.10
CA LEU A 283 -29.97 4.50 39.08
C LEU A 283 -29.84 5.13 37.69
N LEU A 284 -28.71 4.89 37.05
CA LEU A 284 -28.34 5.48 35.77
C LEU A 284 -27.41 4.57 34.97
N ALA A 285 -27.29 4.87 33.69
CA ALA A 285 -26.29 4.29 32.81
C ALA A 285 -25.78 5.37 31.86
N SER A 286 -24.46 5.53 31.75
CA SER A 286 -23.88 6.38 30.70
C SER A 286 -24.09 5.76 29.32
N GLY A 287 -23.94 6.56 28.27
CA GLY A 287 -23.85 6.01 26.93
C GLY A 287 -22.53 5.28 26.70
N ALA A 288 -22.57 4.10 26.07
CA ALA A 288 -21.39 3.47 25.48
C ALA A 288 -20.89 4.29 24.29
N GLY A 289 -19.59 4.26 24.04
CA GLY A 289 -19.03 4.83 22.83
C GLY A 289 -19.21 3.90 21.61
N GLY A 290 -19.29 4.49 20.42
CA GLY A 290 -19.39 3.74 19.17
C GLY A 290 -18.11 2.96 18.87
N SER A 291 -18.23 1.67 18.55
CA SER A 291 -17.10 0.85 18.10
C SER A 291 -16.81 1.05 16.61
N SER A 292 -15.55 0.83 16.22
CA SER A 292 -15.10 0.91 14.83
C SER A 292 -14.59 -0.45 14.35
N GLN A 293 -14.16 -0.53 13.09
CA GLN A 293 -13.53 -1.74 12.55
C GLN A 293 -12.23 -2.14 13.28
N PHE A 294 -11.53 -1.18 13.91
CA PHE A 294 -10.20 -1.38 14.51
C PHE A 294 -10.14 -0.96 15.98
N GLY A 295 -11.29 -0.70 16.60
CA GLY A 295 -11.35 -0.18 17.96
C GLY A 295 -12.66 -0.49 18.65
N ALA A 296 -12.59 -0.65 19.96
CA ALA A 296 -13.75 -0.85 20.80
C ALA A 296 -14.12 0.46 21.49
N GLY A 297 -15.41 0.81 21.43
CA GLY A 297 -15.93 1.97 22.13
C GLY A 297 -15.83 1.83 23.64
N GLY A 298 -15.83 2.96 24.34
CA GLY A 298 -15.84 2.95 25.80
C GLY A 298 -17.08 2.23 26.34
N ASN A 299 -16.88 1.32 27.30
CA ASN A 299 -17.99 0.61 27.96
C ASN A 299 -18.87 1.55 28.79
N VAL A 300 -20.16 1.20 28.92
CA VAL A 300 -21.13 1.87 29.80
C VAL A 300 -20.62 1.95 31.24
N ARG A 301 -20.96 3.04 31.94
CA ARG A 301 -20.82 3.21 33.38
C ARG A 301 -22.20 3.19 34.04
N THR A 302 -22.38 2.30 35.02
CA THR A 302 -23.59 2.21 35.86
C THR A 302 -23.35 2.65 37.30
N SER A 303 -22.17 3.20 37.57
CA SER A 303 -21.74 3.68 38.89
C SER A 303 -20.97 5.00 38.75
N GLN A 304 -20.78 5.69 39.86
CA GLN A 304 -20.06 6.96 39.93
C GLN A 304 -18.66 6.86 39.28
N GLY A 305 -18.37 7.70 38.30
CA GLY A 305 -17.04 7.79 37.71
C GLY A 305 -16.96 8.47 36.36
N THR A 306 -15.74 8.81 35.96
CA THR A 306 -15.44 9.30 34.62
C THR A 306 -15.83 8.29 33.55
N GLY A 307 -16.16 8.74 32.35
CA GLY A 307 -16.45 7.82 31.25
C GLY A 307 -15.25 6.94 30.89
N ASN A 308 -15.50 5.69 30.51
CA ASN A 308 -14.46 4.80 30.02
C ASN A 308 -13.98 5.30 28.65
N SER A 309 -12.66 5.43 28.47
CA SER A 309 -12.10 5.80 27.17
C SER A 309 -12.17 4.64 26.17
N ALA A 310 -12.22 4.97 24.89
CA ALA A 310 -12.12 3.99 23.81
C ALA A 310 -10.71 3.37 23.71
N VAL A 311 -10.60 2.26 22.99
CA VAL A 311 -9.32 1.60 22.70
C VAL A 311 -9.22 1.25 21.20
N GLY A 312 -7.99 1.10 20.70
CA GLY A 312 -7.73 0.87 19.27
C GLY A 312 -7.77 2.17 18.47
N PHE A 313 -8.39 2.14 17.29
CA PHE A 313 -8.47 3.30 16.38
C PHE A 313 -9.91 3.67 16.05
N GLY A 314 -10.19 4.96 15.92
CA GLY A 314 -11.47 5.50 15.43
C GLY A 314 -12.71 5.15 16.25
N ALA A 315 -12.56 4.61 17.46
CA ALA A 315 -13.67 4.30 18.36
C ALA A 315 -13.97 5.47 19.31
N GLY A 316 -15.23 5.59 19.71
CA GLY A 316 -15.73 6.68 20.55
C GLY A 316 -15.70 6.37 22.06
N GLY A 317 -15.56 7.39 22.90
CA GLY A 317 -15.50 7.24 24.36
C GLY A 317 -16.89 7.16 25.02
N ALA A 318 -17.00 6.55 26.20
CA ALA A 318 -18.26 6.50 26.95
C ALA A 318 -18.56 7.81 27.68
N GLY A 319 -19.83 8.07 28.00
CA GLY A 319 -20.21 9.20 28.85
C GLY A 319 -19.79 9.03 30.32
N GLY A 320 -19.70 10.14 31.05
CA GLY A 320 -19.51 10.15 32.51
C GLY A 320 -20.78 9.74 33.25
N ALA A 321 -20.64 9.22 34.46
CA ALA A 321 -21.75 8.80 35.31
C ALA A 321 -21.63 9.43 36.71
N CYS A 322 -22.60 10.27 37.07
CA CYS A 322 -22.70 10.92 38.37
C CYS A 322 -23.98 10.49 39.10
N VAL A 323 -23.86 9.75 40.19
CA VAL A 323 -24.99 9.37 41.05
C VAL A 323 -25.28 10.46 42.07
N SER A 324 -26.41 10.32 42.79
CA SER A 324 -26.82 11.23 43.85
C SER A 324 -25.71 11.54 44.86
N ALA A 325 -25.47 12.84 45.08
CA ALA A 325 -24.44 13.36 45.97
C ALA A 325 -22.98 12.97 45.61
N GLY A 326 -22.75 12.41 44.42
CA GLY A 326 -21.40 12.14 43.90
C GLY A 326 -20.71 13.39 43.35
N GLY A 327 -19.43 13.28 42.99
CA GLY A 327 -18.70 14.37 42.33
C GLY A 327 -19.03 14.48 40.83
N ALA A 328 -19.02 15.69 40.27
CA ALA A 328 -19.11 15.86 38.82
C ALA A 328 -17.92 15.17 38.12
N VAL A 329 -18.17 14.57 36.96
CA VAL A 329 -17.19 13.72 36.27
C VAL A 329 -17.12 14.04 34.78
N ALA A 330 -15.94 13.80 34.21
CA ALA A 330 -15.68 13.92 32.78
C ALA A 330 -16.20 12.70 32.01
N GLY A 331 -16.34 12.84 30.69
CA GLY A 331 -16.54 11.71 29.78
C GLY A 331 -15.25 10.92 29.53
N GLY A 332 -15.34 9.90 28.68
CA GLY A 332 -14.22 9.13 28.16
C GLY A 332 -13.70 9.71 26.85
N GLY A 333 -12.40 9.62 26.61
CA GLY A 333 -11.78 10.03 25.34
C GLY A 333 -12.11 9.08 24.19
N GLY A 334 -12.16 9.60 22.97
CA GLY A 334 -12.15 8.79 21.75
C GLY A 334 -10.74 8.30 21.42
N THR A 335 -10.58 7.68 20.25
CA THR A 335 -9.28 7.24 19.72
C THR A 335 -8.99 7.86 18.35
N ALA A 336 -7.70 8.01 18.03
CA ALA A 336 -7.25 8.58 16.77
C ALA A 336 -7.55 7.67 15.57
N GLY A 337 -7.51 8.23 14.36
CA GLY A 337 -7.65 7.52 13.11
C GLY A 337 -6.43 6.70 12.71
N ILE A 338 -6.51 6.07 11.54
CA ILE A 338 -5.46 5.24 10.95
C ILE A 338 -5.60 5.21 9.43
N ILE A 339 -4.47 5.06 8.72
CA ILE A 339 -4.45 4.75 7.29
C ILE A 339 -3.63 3.48 7.05
N ILE A 340 -4.16 2.57 6.24
CA ILE A 340 -3.45 1.40 5.74
C ILE A 340 -3.25 1.57 4.24
N VAL A 341 -2.00 1.50 3.78
CA VAL A 341 -1.63 1.63 2.37
C VAL A 341 -1.07 0.30 1.89
N GLU A 342 -1.73 -0.30 0.91
CA GLU A 342 -1.28 -1.48 0.18
C GLU A 342 -0.71 -1.04 -1.17
N GLU A 343 0.51 -1.47 -1.50
CA GLU A 343 1.21 -1.09 -2.73
C GLU A 343 1.26 -2.24 -3.73
N TYR A 344 1.08 -1.91 -5.01
CA TYR A 344 1.05 -2.84 -6.12
C TYR A 344 1.86 -2.31 -7.32
N SER A 345 2.44 -3.21 -8.12
CA SER A 345 3.11 -2.85 -9.39
C SER A 345 2.18 -2.59 -10.55
#